data_AF-A0A6V7TVQ1-F1
#
_entry.id   AF-A0A6V7TVQ1-F1
#
_cell.length_a   1.000
_cell.length_b   1.000
_cell.length_c   1.000
_cell.angle_alpha   90.00
_cell.angle_beta   90.00
_cell.angle_gamma   90.00
#
_symmetry.space_group_name_H-M   'P 1'
#
loop_
_entity.id
_entity.type
_entity.pdbx_description
1 polymer ?
#
loop_
_entity_poly.entity_id
_entity_poly.type
_entity_poly.pdbx_seq_one_letter_code
_entity_poly.pdbx_strand_id
1 'polypeptide(L)'
;MDLLQNYKGDSSSDDETSSTQMEGINSEPRGIIMPLVNIAPHVVVSRPVQQAAVIDPKTKELYYNPKYEELFMPNVGPSNPFKSEHQKAPKNTLTGFVEPAHFSGFHFDRAIRSYDTLGYAENPSADAGGSSSFVGDVQSAHLTGGRSLFESAKTGGQKGKEL
;
A
#
# COMPACT_ATOMS: atom_id res chain seq x y z
N MET A 1 -20.24 -46.31 -17.32
CA MET A 1 -19.04 -46.83 -18.00
C MET A 1 -18.10 -47.31 -16.92
N ASP A 2 -18.31 -48.56 -16.50
CA ASP A 2 -17.41 -49.31 -15.62
C ASP A 2 -16.34 -49.95 -16.49
N LEU A 3 -15.07 -49.59 -16.32
CA LEU A 3 -13.92 -50.36 -16.79
C LEU A 3 -12.69 -49.98 -15.96
N LEU A 4 -12.49 -50.66 -14.83
CA LEU A 4 -11.14 -51.03 -14.37
C LEU A 4 -11.24 -52.11 -13.29
N GLN A 5 -11.43 -53.35 -13.73
CA GLN A 5 -11.21 -54.54 -12.92
C GLN A 5 -9.99 -55.29 -13.48
N ASN A 6 -9.07 -55.57 -12.56
CA ASN A 6 -8.17 -56.71 -12.52
C ASN A 6 -6.95 -56.70 -13.45
N TYR A 7 -5.82 -56.26 -12.90
CA TYR A 7 -4.55 -56.97 -13.12
C TYR A 7 -3.93 -57.34 -11.77
N LYS A 8 -3.95 -58.65 -11.52
CA LYS A 8 -3.31 -59.35 -10.42
C LYS A 8 -2.19 -60.19 -11.06
N GLY A 9 -0.96 -60.01 -10.58
CA GLY A 9 0.25 -60.78 -10.88
C GLY A 9 1.33 -60.23 -9.95
N ASP A 10 1.50 -60.77 -8.75
CA ASP A 10 2.24 -62.00 -8.40
C ASP A 10 3.73 -61.91 -8.75
N SER A 11 4.51 -61.51 -7.75
CA SER A 11 5.92 -61.88 -7.59
C SER A 11 6.17 -61.97 -6.09
N SER A 12 6.51 -63.17 -5.64
CA SER A 12 6.71 -63.56 -4.24
C SER A 12 8.06 -63.09 -3.69
N SER A 13 8.14 -62.97 -2.36
CA SER A 13 9.16 -63.57 -1.48
C SER A 13 9.10 -62.91 -0.09
N ASP A 14 8.56 -63.68 0.87
CA ASP A 14 9.11 -64.04 2.21
C ASP A 14 9.64 -62.89 3.12
N ASP A 15 9.32 -62.73 4.41
CA ASP A 15 8.94 -63.67 5.48
C ASP A 15 8.23 -62.93 6.65
N GLU A 16 7.13 -63.54 7.11
CA GLU A 16 6.79 -63.93 8.50
C GLU A 16 6.80 -62.97 9.72
N THR A 17 5.57 -62.79 10.26
CA THR A 17 5.10 -62.94 11.67
C THR A 17 5.79 -62.19 12.82
N SER A 18 5.08 -61.48 13.70
CA SER A 18 4.15 -62.08 14.67
C SER A 18 3.33 -61.02 15.40
N SER A 19 2.00 -61.17 15.35
CA SER A 19 1.09 -60.64 16.37
C SER A 19 1.13 -61.57 17.58
N THR A 20 1.62 -61.08 18.71
CA THR A 20 1.48 -61.80 19.98
C THR A 20 0.90 -60.85 21.03
N GLN A 21 -0.40 -60.98 21.27
CA GLN A 21 -0.99 -60.69 22.57
C GLN A 21 -0.31 -61.62 23.60
N MET A 22 0.24 -61.06 24.67
CA MET A 22 0.49 -61.83 25.89
C MET A 22 -0.10 -61.07 27.07
N GLU A 23 -0.96 -61.80 27.77
CA GLU A 23 -1.61 -61.46 29.03
C GLU A 23 -0.62 -61.10 30.14
N GLY A 24 -1.18 -60.43 31.15
CA GLY A 24 -0.45 -59.72 32.17
C GLY A 24 0.42 -60.57 33.10
N ILE A 25 1.42 -59.87 33.63
CA ILE A 25 2.11 -60.25 34.85
C ILE A 25 1.95 -59.04 35.77
N ASN A 26 1.11 -59.20 36.79
CA ASN A 26 1.01 -58.28 37.90
C ASN A 26 2.35 -58.28 38.64
N SER A 27 3.21 -57.32 38.34
CA SER A 27 4.34 -56.99 39.19
C SER A 27 4.41 -55.48 39.27
N GLU A 28 3.83 -54.92 40.33
CA GLU A 28 3.95 -53.50 40.67
C GLU A 28 5.43 -53.10 40.75
N PRO A 29 5.98 -52.30 39.82
CA PRO A 29 7.16 -51.53 40.15
C PRO A 29 6.64 -50.26 40.83
N ARG A 30 6.93 -50.11 42.12
CA ARG A 30 6.85 -48.79 42.78
C ARG A 30 7.94 -47.89 42.20
N GLY A 31 7.74 -47.48 40.95
CA GLY A 31 8.49 -46.43 40.30
C GLY A 31 8.04 -45.10 40.86
N ILE A 32 9.00 -44.23 41.17
CA ILE A 32 8.75 -42.83 41.50
C ILE A 32 7.98 -42.25 40.30
N ILE A 33 6.71 -41.89 40.52
CA ILE A 33 5.89 -41.20 39.52
C ILE A 33 6.48 -39.80 39.39
N MET A 34 7.45 -39.64 38.50
CA MET A 34 7.89 -38.32 38.08
C MET A 34 6.73 -37.69 37.29
N PRO A 35 6.33 -36.45 37.59
CA PRO A 35 5.33 -35.79 36.76
C PRO A 35 5.84 -35.76 35.33
N LEU A 36 5.04 -36.27 34.39
CA LEU A 36 5.33 -36.18 32.97
C LEU A 36 5.33 -34.70 32.59
N VAL A 37 6.51 -34.08 32.61
CA VAL A 37 6.69 -32.69 32.20
C VAL A 37 6.48 -32.63 30.70
N ASN A 38 5.40 -32.01 30.26
CA ASN A 38 5.20 -31.72 28.86
C ASN A 38 6.18 -30.62 28.44
N ILE A 39 7.30 -31.03 27.83
CA ILE A 39 8.39 -30.14 27.43
C ILE A 39 7.96 -29.20 26.28
N ALA A 40 6.89 -29.55 25.55
CA ALA A 40 6.38 -28.77 24.41
C ALA A 40 4.84 -28.69 24.46
N PRO A 41 4.26 -27.79 25.27
CA PRO A 41 2.82 -27.54 25.25
C PRO A 41 2.39 -27.14 23.84
N HIS A 42 1.20 -27.59 23.44
CA HIS A 42 0.62 -27.28 22.13
C HIS A 42 0.48 -25.75 21.97
N VAL A 43 1.42 -25.14 21.26
CA VAL A 43 1.42 -23.72 20.93
C VAL A 43 0.40 -23.54 19.81
N VAL A 44 -0.79 -23.05 20.16
CA VAL A 44 -1.71 -22.52 19.17
C VAL A 44 -1.03 -21.29 18.57
N VAL A 45 -0.42 -21.45 17.39
CA VAL A 45 -0.05 -20.32 16.54
C VAL A 45 -1.35 -19.64 16.12
N SER A 46 -1.81 -18.73 16.97
CA SER A 46 -2.96 -17.90 16.66
C SER A 46 -2.56 -17.05 15.47
N ARG A 47 -3.20 -17.37 14.34
CA ARG A 47 -3.12 -16.78 13.01
C ARG A 47 -2.19 -17.56 12.06
N PRO A 48 -2.76 -18.34 11.12
CA PRO A 48 -2.38 -18.09 9.74
C PRO A 48 -2.86 -16.67 9.46
N VAL A 49 -2.02 -15.67 9.75
CA VAL A 49 -2.22 -14.38 9.11
C VAL A 49 -2.13 -14.77 7.65
N GLN A 50 -3.23 -14.72 6.89
CA GLN A 50 -3.09 -14.43 5.47
C GLN A 50 -2.35 -13.10 5.48
N GLN A 51 -1.02 -13.16 5.51
CA GLN A 51 -0.16 -12.01 5.51
C GLN A 51 -0.41 -11.45 4.12
N ALA A 52 -1.42 -10.57 4.01
CA ALA A 52 -1.44 -9.58 2.95
C ALA A 52 -0.01 -9.10 2.88
N ALA A 53 0.64 -9.29 1.73
CA ALA A 53 2.07 -9.08 1.61
C ALA A 53 2.31 -7.60 1.92
N VAL A 54 2.76 -7.30 3.14
CA VAL A 54 2.88 -5.93 3.62
C VAL A 54 4.10 -5.35 2.95
N ILE A 55 3.88 -4.35 2.11
CA ILE A 55 4.94 -3.60 1.45
C ILE A 55 5.58 -2.67 2.48
N ASP A 56 6.90 -2.56 2.46
CA ASP A 56 7.61 -1.61 3.32
C ASP A 56 7.37 -0.18 2.80
N PRO A 57 6.81 0.74 3.61
CA PRO A 57 6.54 2.13 3.19
C PRO A 57 7.81 2.91 2.79
N LYS A 58 9.01 2.42 3.10
CA LYS A 58 10.28 3.04 2.68
C LYS A 58 10.74 2.62 1.29
N THR A 59 10.23 1.50 0.78
CA THR A 59 10.60 1.00 -0.55
C THR A 59 9.92 1.85 -1.63
N LYS A 60 10.69 2.31 -2.62
CA LYS A 60 10.19 3.15 -3.72
C LYS A 60 9.95 2.39 -5.03
N GLU A 61 10.55 1.21 -5.17
CA GLU A 61 10.50 0.39 -6.37
C GLU A 61 9.93 -0.98 -6.01
N LEU A 62 8.95 -1.44 -6.80
CA LEU A 62 8.30 -2.74 -6.65
C LEU A 62 8.48 -3.55 -7.93
N TYR A 63 8.78 -4.84 -7.76
CA TYR A 63 9.03 -5.77 -8.87
C TYR A 63 7.77 -6.55 -9.29
N TYR A 64 6.63 -6.26 -8.66
CA TYR A 64 5.34 -6.87 -8.96
C TYR A 64 4.25 -5.79 -8.87
N ASN A 65 3.07 -6.08 -9.42
CA ASN A 65 1.92 -5.19 -9.34
C ASN A 65 1.08 -5.54 -8.09
N PRO A 66 1.21 -4.82 -6.97
CA PRO A 66 0.44 -5.09 -5.76
C PRO A 66 -1.02 -4.72 -5.92
N LYS A 67 -1.87 -5.24 -5.04
CA LYS A 67 -3.27 -4.80 -4.96
C LYS A 67 -3.37 -3.43 -4.26
N TYR A 68 -4.44 -2.71 -4.53
CA TYR A 68 -4.73 -1.43 -3.89
C TYR A 68 -4.69 -1.51 -2.36
N GLU A 69 -5.34 -2.52 -1.78
CA GLU A 69 -5.40 -2.75 -0.33
C GLU A 69 -4.01 -2.98 0.31
N GLU A 70 -3.07 -3.53 -0.45
CA GLU A 70 -1.70 -3.82 0.04
C GLU A 70 -0.82 -2.57 -0.04
N LEU A 71 -0.95 -1.77 -1.10
CA LEU A 71 -0.13 -0.57 -1.33
C LEU A 71 -0.57 0.64 -0.52
N PHE A 72 -1.89 0.85 -0.39
CA PHE A 72 -2.47 2.01 0.30
C PHE A 72 -2.88 1.71 1.75
N MET A 73 -2.36 0.62 2.33
CA MET A 73 -2.61 0.28 3.73
C MET A 73 -2.03 1.37 4.66
N PRO A 74 -2.80 1.90 5.63
CA PRO A 74 -2.29 2.92 6.53
C PRO A 74 -1.26 2.35 7.51
N ASN A 75 -0.24 3.16 7.83
CA ASN A 75 0.76 2.82 8.84
C ASN A 75 0.12 2.77 10.23
N VAL A 76 0.25 1.63 10.91
CA VAL A 76 -0.35 1.40 12.23
C VAL A 76 0.58 1.91 13.33
N GLY A 77 0.00 2.60 14.33
CA GLY A 77 0.70 3.07 15.53
C GLY A 77 0.65 4.60 15.71
N PRO A 78 1.00 5.10 16.90
CA PRO A 78 1.02 6.54 17.14
C PRO A 78 2.16 7.22 16.36
N SER A 79 1.89 8.42 15.83
CA SER A 79 2.92 9.25 15.21
C SER A 79 3.93 9.71 16.27
N ASN A 80 5.21 9.72 15.91
CA ASN A 80 6.27 10.25 16.77
C ASN A 80 6.01 11.75 17.08
N PRO A 81 5.85 12.14 18.36
CA PRO A 81 5.57 13.53 18.74
C PRO A 81 6.80 14.45 18.67
N PHE A 82 8.01 13.90 18.68
CA PHE A 82 9.27 14.67 18.67
C PHE A 82 9.70 15.14 17.28
N LYS A 83 8.93 14.81 16.24
CA LYS A 83 9.19 15.29 14.88
C LYS A 83 8.45 16.60 14.63
N SER A 84 9.17 17.61 14.13
CA SER A 84 8.54 18.82 13.60
C SER A 84 7.72 18.51 12.35
N GLU A 85 6.85 19.42 11.94
CA GLU A 85 6.04 19.28 10.72
C GLU A 85 6.91 19.03 9.48
N HIS A 86 7.99 19.81 9.32
CA HIS A 86 8.99 19.63 8.25
C HIS A 86 9.75 18.30 8.30
N GLN A 87 9.80 17.63 9.45
CA GLN A 87 10.40 16.29 9.58
C GLN A 87 9.39 15.16 9.37
N LYS A 88 8.09 15.46 9.52
CA LYS A 88 7.00 14.52 9.24
C LYS A 88 6.67 14.47 7.75
N ALA A 89 6.81 15.59 7.04
CA ALA A 89 6.56 15.67 5.62
C ALA A 89 7.51 14.75 4.80
N PRO A 90 6.99 14.06 3.76
CA PRO A 90 7.82 13.29 2.85
C PRO A 90 8.73 14.24 2.06
N LYS A 91 10.04 13.96 2.04
CA LYS A 91 11.03 14.82 1.37
C LYS A 91 12.16 14.02 0.73
N ASN A 92 12.65 14.54 -0.39
CA ASN A 92 13.84 14.04 -1.10
C ASN A 92 14.99 15.07 -1.03
N THR A 93 14.67 16.35 -0.85
CA THR A 93 15.62 17.44 -0.63
C THR A 93 15.41 18.03 0.77
N LEU A 94 16.26 18.98 1.18
CA LEU A 94 16.15 19.62 2.48
C LEU A 94 14.80 20.34 2.67
N THR A 95 14.30 20.96 1.61
CA THR A 95 13.13 21.84 1.62
C THR A 95 11.84 21.12 1.22
N GLY A 96 11.89 19.97 0.56
CA GLY A 96 10.67 19.26 0.17
C GLY A 96 10.89 18.05 -0.73
N PHE A 97 9.86 17.74 -1.51
CA PHE A 97 9.87 16.64 -2.47
C PHE A 97 9.94 17.20 -3.89
N VAL A 98 10.86 16.66 -4.68
CA VAL A 98 11.06 17.05 -6.08
C VAL A 98 11.08 15.78 -6.91
N GLU A 99 10.19 15.73 -7.89
CA GLU A 99 10.09 14.65 -8.87
C GLU A 99 9.98 15.25 -10.29
N PRO A 100 10.53 14.55 -11.30
CA PRO A 100 10.34 14.97 -12.68
C PRO A 100 8.87 14.79 -13.08
N ALA A 101 8.22 15.89 -13.46
CA ALA A 101 6.86 15.89 -13.96
C ALA A 101 6.86 16.12 -15.48
N HIS A 102 5.88 15.52 -16.17
CA HIS A 102 5.72 15.68 -17.62
C HIS A 102 4.46 16.49 -17.91
N PHE A 103 4.63 17.78 -18.21
CA PHE A 103 3.54 18.71 -18.52
C PHE A 103 3.62 19.19 -19.97
N SER A 104 2.47 19.57 -20.53
CA SER A 104 2.45 20.28 -21.80
C SER A 104 2.96 21.71 -21.59
N GLY A 105 3.94 22.15 -22.38
CA GLY A 105 4.51 23.50 -22.29
C GLY A 105 3.44 24.60 -22.43
N PHE A 106 2.44 24.37 -23.29
CA PHE A 106 1.33 25.31 -23.43
C PHE A 106 0.50 25.46 -22.16
N HIS A 107 0.20 24.37 -21.45
CA HIS A 107 -0.59 24.43 -20.21
C HIS A 107 0.18 25.14 -19.09
N PHE A 108 1.48 24.91 -19.01
CA PHE A 108 2.36 25.60 -18.06
C PHE A 108 2.43 27.10 -18.32
N ASP A 109 2.72 27.51 -19.56
CA ASP A 109 2.76 28.92 -19.95
C ASP A 109 1.39 29.59 -19.78
N ARG A 110 0.30 28.88 -20.10
CA ARG A 110 -1.07 29.32 -19.87
C ARG A 110 -1.31 29.62 -18.40
N ALA A 111 -0.95 28.70 -17.50
CA ALA A 111 -1.15 28.85 -16.07
C ALA A 111 -0.31 30.01 -15.49
N ILE A 112 0.99 30.07 -15.82
CA ILE A 112 1.88 31.13 -15.34
C ILE A 112 1.43 32.51 -15.81
N ARG A 113 1.17 32.68 -17.11
CA ARG A 113 0.73 33.99 -17.64
C ARG A 113 -0.62 34.41 -17.10
N SER A 114 -1.52 33.45 -16.84
CA SER A 114 -2.82 33.75 -16.22
C SER A 114 -2.64 34.21 -14.78
N TYR A 115 -1.78 33.54 -14.00
CA TYR A 115 -1.49 33.94 -12.63
C TYR A 115 -0.89 35.35 -12.57
N ASP A 116 0.10 35.64 -13.43
CA ASP A 116 0.78 36.93 -13.45
C ASP A 116 -0.15 38.10 -13.85
N THR A 117 -1.15 37.85 -14.71
CA THR A 117 -2.02 38.90 -15.26
C THR A 117 -3.37 39.03 -14.55
N LEU A 118 -3.98 37.90 -14.19
CA LEU A 118 -5.31 37.83 -13.56
C LEU A 118 -5.23 37.62 -12.05
N GLY A 119 -4.06 37.23 -11.51
CA GLY A 119 -3.87 36.95 -10.09
C GLY A 119 -4.36 35.57 -9.64
N TYR A 120 -4.84 34.73 -10.56
CA TYR A 120 -5.25 33.36 -10.29
C TYR A 120 -4.90 32.40 -11.43
N ALA A 121 -4.76 31.12 -11.11
CA ALA A 121 -4.56 30.05 -12.08
C ALA A 121 -5.09 28.71 -11.57
N GLU A 122 -5.17 27.72 -12.46
CA GLU A 122 -5.48 26.33 -12.11
C GLU A 122 -4.39 25.74 -11.22
N ASN A 123 -4.79 24.95 -10.23
CA ASN A 123 -3.87 24.30 -9.30
C ASN A 123 -3.28 23.03 -9.94
N PRO A 124 -1.96 22.94 -10.18
CA PRO A 124 -1.35 21.74 -10.74
C PRO A 124 -1.42 20.53 -9.80
N SER A 125 -1.69 20.74 -8.50
CA SER A 125 -1.82 19.66 -7.50
C SER A 125 -3.26 19.20 -7.26
N ALA A 126 -4.25 19.73 -7.99
CA ALA A 126 -5.66 19.40 -7.78
C ALA A 126 -5.95 17.89 -7.91
N ASP A 127 -5.30 17.21 -8.85
CA ASP A 127 -5.53 15.78 -9.12
C ASP A 127 -4.91 14.86 -8.04
N ALA A 128 -3.83 15.31 -7.38
CA ALA A 128 -3.14 14.57 -6.32
C ALA A 128 -3.82 14.69 -4.94
N GLY A 129 -5.11 15.08 -4.90
CA GLY A 129 -5.85 15.33 -3.67
C GLY A 129 -5.72 16.75 -3.12
N GLY A 130 -5.29 17.70 -3.95
CA GLY A 130 -5.33 19.13 -3.61
C GLY A 130 -6.78 19.61 -3.45
N SER A 131 -7.06 20.30 -2.34
CA SER A 131 -8.44 20.68 -1.98
C SER A 131 -9.02 21.82 -2.83
N SER A 132 -8.18 22.64 -3.48
CA SER A 132 -8.63 23.78 -4.29
C SER A 132 -8.28 23.60 -5.77
N SER A 133 -9.27 23.81 -6.64
CA SER A 133 -9.08 23.77 -8.09
C SER A 133 -8.28 24.95 -8.64
N PHE A 134 -8.33 26.10 -7.94
CA PHE A 134 -7.59 27.31 -8.29
C PHE A 134 -6.65 27.75 -7.15
N VAL A 135 -5.61 28.49 -7.52
CA VAL A 135 -4.64 29.13 -6.62
C VAL A 135 -4.60 30.63 -6.91
N GLY A 136 -4.27 31.44 -5.89
CA GLY A 136 -4.26 32.91 -5.97
C GLY A 136 -5.60 33.50 -5.55
N ASP A 137 -6.12 34.45 -6.34
CA ASP A 137 -7.42 35.07 -6.10
C ASP A 137 -8.57 34.17 -6.56
N VAL A 138 -8.98 33.27 -5.66
CA VAL A 138 -10.06 32.31 -5.90
C VAL A 138 -11.42 33.01 -6.13
N GLN A 139 -11.64 34.20 -5.58
CA GLN A 139 -12.91 34.91 -5.73
C GLN A 139 -13.08 35.42 -7.17
N SER A 140 -12.05 36.05 -7.74
CA SER A 140 -12.09 36.48 -9.15
C SER A 140 -12.13 35.30 -10.12
N ALA A 141 -11.50 34.19 -9.77
CA ALA A 141 -11.62 32.93 -10.53
C ALA A 141 -13.08 32.46 -10.61
N HIS A 142 -13.80 32.43 -9.48
CA HIS A 142 -15.21 32.05 -9.47
C HIS A 142 -16.10 33.03 -10.23
N LEU A 143 -15.87 34.34 -10.09
CA LEU A 143 -16.61 35.39 -10.82
C LEU A 143 -16.43 35.27 -12.34
N THR A 144 -15.23 34.95 -12.79
CA THR A 144 -14.90 34.84 -14.23
C THR A 144 -15.17 33.43 -14.78
N GLY A 145 -15.53 32.47 -13.91
CA GLY A 145 -15.74 31.07 -14.29
C GLY A 145 -14.45 30.31 -14.61
N GLY A 146 -13.32 30.73 -14.05
CA GLY A 146 -12.02 30.04 -14.21
C GLY A 146 -11.33 30.23 -15.56
N ARG A 147 -11.74 31.23 -16.35
CA ARG A 147 -11.20 31.45 -17.69
C ARG A 147 -9.75 31.92 -17.63
N SER A 148 -8.92 31.34 -18.50
CA SER A 148 -7.53 31.77 -18.65
C SER A 148 -7.40 33.02 -19.53
N LEU A 149 -6.27 33.71 -19.43
CA LEU A 149 -5.88 34.81 -20.32
C LEU A 149 -6.05 34.45 -21.81
N PHE A 150 -5.75 33.21 -22.18
CA PHE A 150 -5.83 32.72 -23.56
C PHE A 150 -7.26 32.49 -24.05
N GLU A 151 -8.24 32.40 -23.15
CA GLU A 151 -9.66 32.15 -23.48
C GLU A 151 -10.46 33.45 -23.64
N SER A 152 -9.77 34.53 -24.01
CA SER A 152 -10.29 35.89 -24.16
C SER A 152 -10.95 36.44 -22.88
N ALA A 153 -10.36 36.15 -21.72
CA ALA A 153 -10.72 36.87 -20.50
C ALA A 153 -10.54 38.38 -20.76
N LYS A 154 -11.63 39.15 -20.71
CA LYS A 154 -11.59 40.59 -20.95
C LYS A 154 -10.87 41.25 -19.77
N THR A 155 -9.59 41.54 -19.92
CA THR A 155 -8.92 42.51 -19.05
C THR A 155 -9.54 43.87 -19.34
N GLY A 156 -10.59 44.23 -18.60
CA GLY A 156 -11.46 45.39 -18.85
C GLY A 156 -10.80 46.76 -18.64
N GLY A 157 -9.48 46.86 -18.80
CA GLY A 157 -8.73 48.10 -18.67
C GLY A 157 -9.11 49.10 -19.77
N GLN A 158 -9.27 50.37 -19.38
CA GLN A 158 -9.37 51.45 -20.35
C GLN A 158 -8.06 51.52 -21.15
N LYS A 159 -8.16 51.57 -22.48
CA LYS A 159 -6.98 51.72 -23.34
C LYS A 159 -6.29 53.04 -22.99
N GLY A 160 -5.01 52.97 -22.62
CA GLY A 160 -4.20 54.17 -22.42
C GLY A 160 -4.21 55.01 -23.70
N LYS A 161 -4.40 56.32 -23.57
CA LYS A 161 -4.25 57.24 -24.71
C LYS A 161 -2.77 57.34 -25.02
N GLU A 162 -2.38 57.05 -26.26
CA GLU A 162 -1.05 57.39 -26.75
C GLU A 162 -0.92 58.92 -26.75
N LEU A 163 0.14 59.42 -26.11
CA LEU A 163 0.50 60.84 -26.04
C LEU A 163 1.49 61.20 -27.15
#